data_AF-A0A849ESE3-F1
#
_entry.id   AF-A0A849ESE3-F1
#
_cell.length_a   1.000
_cell.length_b   1.000
_cell.length_c   1.000
_cell.angle_alpha   90.00
_cell.angle_beta   90.00
_cell.angle_gamma   90.00
#
_symmetry.space_group_name_H-M   'P 1'
#
loop_
_entity.id
_entity.type
_entity.pdbx_description
1 polymer ?
#
loop_
_entity_poly.entity_id
_entity_poly.type
_entity_poly.pdbx_seq_one_letter_code
_entity_poly.pdbx_strand_id
1 'polypeptide(L)'
;MTQSNTSASAQRMPSIMNKDDFEALTHLSEEERARGIDTMSKITLNPAWGILGSDPDLQRLMHMLQTGLVTLLSPDTQFRPGSPMNLIAIEVARRYGCEWQLSALCEIAYRNGESDEWKDENFSSSALGVLDHPESQLWNEEQRLTLRLVDAILENDWTDELVKEAREMWGDKKFLRLIMWVAYCLAWPMIIQMANMPFAPFSGTAMVTPKKMLEKGFQAMKDTIWAGMQRAVDEQPGMMEMLK
;
A
#
# COMPACT_ATOMS: atom_id res chain seq x y z
N MET A 1 -1.54 3.19 -48.18
CA MET A 1 -2.37 2.43 -47.21
C MET A 1 -1.85 2.77 -45.82
N THR A 2 -2.52 3.70 -45.16
CA THR A 2 -2.18 4.21 -43.82
C THR A 2 -2.66 3.19 -42.78
N GLN A 3 -1.74 2.63 -42.01
CA GLN A 3 -2.07 1.80 -40.85
C GLN A 3 -2.67 2.70 -39.76
N SER A 4 -3.95 2.51 -39.45
CA SER A 4 -4.58 3.11 -38.27
C SER A 4 -4.12 2.35 -37.02
N ASN A 5 -3.13 2.90 -36.33
CA ASN A 5 -2.87 2.54 -34.94
C ASN A 5 -3.94 3.20 -34.07
N THR A 6 -5.13 2.61 -34.01
CA THR A 6 -6.06 2.87 -32.90
C THR A 6 -5.48 2.17 -31.68
N SER A 7 -4.70 2.90 -30.89
CA SER A 7 -4.46 2.50 -29.51
C SER A 7 -5.81 2.41 -28.84
N ALA A 8 -6.22 1.20 -28.47
CA ALA A 8 -7.36 1.01 -27.58
C ALA A 8 -7.03 1.76 -26.30
N SER A 9 -7.65 2.92 -26.09
CA SER A 9 -7.59 3.64 -24.83
C SER A 9 -8.15 2.68 -23.78
N ALA A 10 -7.30 2.11 -22.94
CA ALA A 10 -7.73 1.25 -21.85
C ALA A 10 -8.83 1.99 -21.06
N GLN A 11 -10.03 1.43 -21.08
CA GLN A 11 -11.22 2.04 -20.49
C GLN A 11 -10.94 2.25 -19.00
N ARG A 12 -10.93 3.52 -18.57
CA ARG A 12 -10.70 3.87 -17.15
C ARG A 12 -11.94 3.54 -16.35
N MET A 13 -11.76 2.94 -15.18
CA MET A 13 -12.87 2.82 -14.24
C MET A 13 -13.30 4.22 -13.77
N PRO A 14 -14.61 4.50 -13.68
CA PRO A 14 -15.09 5.78 -13.17
C PRO A 14 -14.67 5.93 -11.70
N SER A 15 -14.14 7.10 -11.35
CA SER A 15 -13.79 7.43 -9.98
C SER A 15 -15.01 8.05 -9.30
N ILE A 16 -15.53 7.38 -8.27
CA ILE A 16 -16.69 7.82 -7.50
C ILE A 16 -16.19 8.69 -6.35
N MET A 17 -16.26 10.01 -6.53
CA MET A 17 -15.57 10.98 -5.69
C MET A 17 -16.53 11.78 -4.79
N ASN A 18 -17.83 11.68 -5.05
CA ASN A 18 -18.84 12.43 -4.32
C ASN A 18 -20.17 11.67 -4.26
N LYS A 19 -21.11 12.21 -3.50
CA LYS A 19 -22.43 11.61 -3.30
C LYS A 19 -23.21 11.50 -4.62
N ASP A 20 -23.13 12.51 -5.48
CA ASP A 20 -23.86 12.54 -6.76
C ASP A 20 -23.35 11.43 -7.70
N ASP A 21 -22.04 11.13 -7.67
CA ASP A 21 -21.45 10.01 -8.42
C ASP A 21 -22.05 8.67 -7.97
N PHE A 22 -22.29 8.49 -6.65
CA PHE A 22 -22.95 7.30 -6.10
C PHE A 22 -24.42 7.22 -6.48
N GLU A 23 -25.13 8.34 -6.46
CA GLU A 23 -26.53 8.42 -6.89
C GLU A 23 -26.69 8.08 -8.38
N ALA A 24 -25.67 8.37 -9.20
CA ALA A 24 -25.62 7.99 -10.60
C ALA A 24 -25.38 6.48 -10.85
N LEU A 25 -24.96 5.69 -9.84
CA LEU A 25 -24.78 4.24 -9.95
C LEU A 25 -26.11 3.50 -9.87
N THR A 26 -26.83 3.49 -10.99
CA THR A 26 -28.17 2.87 -11.11
C THR A 26 -28.18 1.35 -10.99
N HIS A 27 -27.02 0.70 -11.14
CA HIS A 27 -26.88 -0.75 -10.99
C HIS A 27 -26.78 -1.21 -9.53
N LEU A 28 -26.50 -0.30 -8.60
CA LEU A 28 -26.47 -0.61 -7.17
C LEU A 28 -27.89 -0.54 -6.57
N SER A 29 -28.14 -1.33 -5.53
CA SER A 29 -29.30 -1.17 -4.66
C SER A 29 -29.21 0.12 -3.82
N GLU A 30 -30.33 0.53 -3.23
CA GLU A 30 -30.36 1.68 -2.31
C GLU A 30 -29.47 1.45 -1.09
N GLU A 31 -29.43 0.22 -0.57
CA GLU A 31 -28.61 -0.15 0.57
C GLU A 31 -27.11 -0.10 0.24
N GLU A 32 -26.71 -0.62 -0.93
CA GLU A 32 -25.33 -0.55 -1.42
C GLU A 32 -24.86 0.89 -1.60
N ARG A 33 -25.70 1.76 -2.19
CA ARG A 33 -25.39 3.19 -2.30
C ARG A 33 -25.23 3.85 -0.94
N ALA A 34 -26.14 3.57 0.00
CA ALA A 34 -26.06 4.11 1.35
C ALA A 34 -24.76 3.69 2.07
N ARG A 35 -24.33 2.43 1.94
CA ARG A 35 -23.06 1.93 2.49
C ARG A 35 -21.84 2.61 1.88
N GLY A 36 -21.83 2.82 0.56
CA GLY A 36 -20.74 3.51 -0.14
C GLY A 36 -20.62 4.97 0.29
N ILE A 37 -21.75 5.68 0.37
CA ILE A 37 -21.81 7.07 0.86
C ILE A 37 -21.31 7.18 2.31
N ASP A 38 -21.75 6.27 3.19
CA ASP A 38 -21.29 6.23 4.59
C ASP A 38 -19.77 6.00 4.68
N THR A 39 -19.23 5.07 3.91
CA THR A 39 -17.79 4.78 3.88
C THR A 39 -16.99 5.98 3.38
N MET A 40 -17.44 6.62 2.29
CA MET A 40 -16.79 7.82 1.76
C MET A 40 -16.74 8.97 2.77
N SER A 41 -17.78 9.14 3.60
CA SER A 41 -17.81 10.21 4.60
C SER A 41 -16.75 10.04 5.70
N LYS A 42 -16.17 8.84 5.82
CA LYS A 42 -15.20 8.45 6.87
C LYS A 42 -13.75 8.44 6.39
N ILE A 43 -13.53 8.55 5.08
CA ILE A 43 -12.19 8.50 4.47
C ILE A 43 -11.79 9.87 3.92
N THR A 44 -10.49 10.16 3.94
CA THR A 44 -9.95 11.26 3.13
C THR A 44 -10.02 10.86 1.67
N LEU A 45 -11.00 11.40 0.95
CA LEU A 45 -11.25 11.10 -0.45
C LEU A 45 -10.05 11.48 -1.32
N ASN A 46 -9.45 10.46 -1.93
CA ASN A 46 -8.46 10.60 -2.99
C ASN A 46 -8.89 9.70 -4.18
N PRO A 47 -8.34 9.93 -5.38
CA PRO A 47 -8.72 9.16 -6.55
C PRO A 47 -8.65 7.65 -6.35
N ALA A 48 -7.64 7.12 -5.63
CA ALA A 48 -7.49 5.69 -5.36
C ALA A 48 -8.71 5.09 -4.63
N TRP A 49 -9.23 5.80 -3.63
CA TRP A 49 -10.46 5.43 -2.94
C TRP A 49 -11.71 5.58 -3.81
N GLY A 50 -11.70 6.53 -4.74
CA GLY A 50 -12.80 6.75 -5.66
C GLY A 50 -13.01 5.62 -6.66
N ILE A 51 -11.96 4.91 -7.09
CA ILE A 51 -12.09 3.70 -7.91
C ILE A 51 -12.96 2.66 -7.21
N LEU A 52 -12.67 2.44 -5.92
CA LEU A 52 -13.35 1.44 -5.13
C LEU A 52 -14.82 1.80 -4.92
N GLY A 53 -15.24 3.05 -5.09
CA GLY A 53 -16.63 3.45 -4.87
C GLY A 53 -17.62 2.82 -5.86
N SER A 54 -17.15 2.21 -6.96
CA SER A 54 -17.99 1.37 -7.82
C SER A 54 -18.36 0.02 -7.18
N ASP A 55 -17.65 -0.39 -6.13
CA ASP A 55 -17.91 -1.58 -5.31
C ASP A 55 -17.90 -1.15 -3.81
N PRO A 56 -19.07 -0.78 -3.25
CA PRO A 56 -19.18 -0.31 -1.87
C PRO A 56 -18.64 -1.30 -0.83
N ASP A 57 -18.75 -2.60 -1.10
CA ASP A 57 -18.34 -3.64 -0.16
C ASP A 57 -16.82 -3.80 -0.17
N LEU A 58 -16.18 -3.76 -1.34
CA LEU A 58 -14.73 -3.72 -1.46
C LEU A 58 -14.14 -2.43 -0.88
N GLN A 59 -14.76 -1.27 -1.14
CA GLN A 59 -14.34 0.00 -0.55
C GLN A 59 -14.38 -0.07 0.98
N ARG A 60 -15.47 -0.61 1.54
CA ARG A 60 -15.62 -0.79 2.97
C ARG A 60 -14.61 -1.78 3.54
N LEU A 61 -14.38 -2.91 2.87
CA LEU A 61 -13.39 -3.90 3.29
C LEU A 61 -11.99 -3.28 3.37
N MET A 62 -11.57 -2.58 2.31
CA MET A 62 -10.26 -1.92 2.25
C MET A 62 -10.13 -0.86 3.35
N HIS A 63 -11.20 -0.10 3.61
CA HIS A 63 -11.22 0.88 4.69
C HIS A 63 -11.10 0.21 6.06
N MET A 64 -11.88 -0.85 6.32
CA MET A 64 -11.80 -1.62 7.56
C MET A 64 -10.41 -2.22 7.79
N LEU A 65 -9.77 -2.75 6.73
CA LEU A 65 -8.40 -3.24 6.79
C LEU A 65 -7.42 -2.10 7.12
N GLN A 66 -7.52 -0.95 6.45
CA GLN A 66 -6.68 0.20 6.73
C GLN A 66 -6.84 0.66 8.19
N THR A 67 -8.07 0.94 8.62
CA THR A 67 -8.35 1.43 9.98
C THR A 67 -7.93 0.39 11.02
N GLY A 68 -8.23 -0.89 10.79
CA GLY A 68 -7.84 -1.98 11.67
C GLY A 68 -6.31 -2.07 11.81
N LEU A 69 -5.57 -2.08 10.71
CA LEU A 69 -4.11 -2.13 10.72
C LEU A 69 -3.50 -0.91 11.39
N VAL A 70 -3.97 0.30 11.04
CA VAL A 70 -3.51 1.56 11.65
C VAL A 70 -3.85 1.64 13.14
N THR A 71 -4.99 1.12 13.59
CA THR A 71 -5.37 1.14 15.02
C THR A 71 -4.60 0.08 15.81
N LEU A 72 -4.29 -1.05 15.18
CA LEU A 72 -3.49 -2.10 15.81
C LEU A 72 -2.05 -1.60 16.01
N LEU A 73 -1.45 -1.03 14.97
CA LEU A 73 -0.14 -0.37 15.03
C LEU A 73 -0.24 0.86 15.95
N SER A 74 0.31 0.79 17.17
CA SER A 74 0.40 1.84 18.22
C SER A 74 0.41 3.31 17.72
N PRO A 75 0.04 4.31 18.55
CA PRO A 75 0.36 5.73 18.29
C PRO A 75 1.82 6.01 17.84
N ASP A 76 2.76 5.12 18.18
CA ASP A 76 4.18 5.20 17.81
C ASP A 76 4.49 4.67 16.40
N THR A 77 3.48 4.12 15.71
CA THR A 77 3.53 3.61 14.33
C THR A 77 2.54 4.36 13.47
N GLN A 78 2.41 5.66 13.69
CA GLN A 78 1.70 6.51 12.74
C GLN A 78 2.41 6.50 11.38
N PHE A 79 1.63 6.71 10.33
CA PHE A 79 2.15 6.94 8.99
C PHE A 79 2.88 8.28 8.95
N ARG A 80 4.17 8.25 9.30
CA ARG A 80 5.08 9.39 9.43
C ARG A 80 6.22 9.26 8.42
N PRO A 81 6.83 10.36 7.98
CA PRO A 81 7.97 10.32 7.09
C PRO A 81 9.09 9.41 7.63
N GLY A 82 9.48 8.39 6.86
CA GLY A 82 10.56 7.50 7.26
C GLY A 82 10.20 6.45 8.32
N SER A 83 8.96 6.38 8.77
CA SER A 83 8.50 5.27 9.62
C SER A 83 8.43 3.97 8.83
N PRO A 84 8.51 2.79 9.49
CA PRO A 84 8.44 1.51 8.79
C PRO A 84 7.23 1.38 7.87
N MET A 85 6.05 1.85 8.30
CA MET A 85 4.82 1.80 7.47
C MET A 85 4.91 2.67 6.22
N ASN A 86 5.53 3.86 6.32
CA ASN A 86 5.72 4.75 5.20
C ASN A 86 6.71 4.17 4.19
N LEU A 87 7.86 3.67 4.68
CA LEU A 87 8.86 3.02 3.85
C LEU A 87 8.33 1.75 3.17
N ILE A 88 7.56 0.92 3.88
CA ILE A 88 6.87 -0.24 3.27
C ILE A 88 6.00 0.20 2.10
N ALA A 89 5.18 1.23 2.29
CA ALA A 89 4.27 1.68 1.24
C ALA A 89 5.02 2.23 0.02
N ILE A 90 6.08 3.02 0.25
CA ILE A 90 6.96 3.57 -0.79
C ILE A 90 7.65 2.44 -1.56
N GLU A 91 8.25 1.50 -0.84
CA GLU A 91 9.03 0.41 -1.41
C GLU A 91 8.15 -0.54 -2.23
N VAL A 92 6.98 -0.92 -1.71
CA VAL A 92 5.99 -1.70 -2.47
C VAL A 92 5.57 -0.93 -3.74
N ALA A 93 5.25 0.36 -3.64
CA ALA A 93 4.86 1.15 -4.82
C ALA A 93 5.99 1.20 -5.87
N ARG A 94 7.25 1.38 -5.44
CA ARG A 94 8.45 1.39 -6.28
C ARG A 94 8.63 0.05 -7.01
N ARG A 95 8.61 -1.07 -6.28
CA ARG A 95 8.84 -2.42 -6.82
C ARG A 95 7.81 -2.85 -7.85
N TYR A 96 6.58 -2.37 -7.71
CA TYR A 96 5.49 -2.66 -8.65
C TYR A 96 5.34 -1.60 -9.75
N GLY A 97 6.23 -0.61 -9.82
CA GLY A 97 6.15 0.47 -10.81
C GLY A 97 4.85 1.27 -10.70
N CYS A 98 4.26 1.37 -9.50
CA CYS A 98 3.02 2.07 -9.26
C CYS A 98 3.30 3.56 -9.01
N GLU A 99 3.62 4.26 -10.09
CA GLU A 99 4.12 5.63 -10.04
C GLU A 99 3.14 6.63 -9.41
N TRP A 100 1.83 6.47 -9.62
CA TRP A 100 0.80 7.29 -8.95
C TRP A 100 0.93 7.20 -7.43
N GLN A 101 1.04 5.97 -6.92
CA GLN A 101 1.13 5.72 -5.49
C GLN A 101 2.48 6.18 -4.95
N LEU A 102 3.57 5.89 -5.66
CA LEU A 102 4.92 6.31 -5.27
C LEU A 102 5.00 7.84 -5.15
N SER A 103 4.50 8.59 -6.15
CA SER A 103 4.48 10.05 -6.12
C SER A 103 3.68 10.58 -4.93
N ALA A 104 2.47 10.06 -4.69
CA ALA A 104 1.63 10.51 -3.59
C ALA A 104 2.28 10.24 -2.22
N LEU A 105 2.88 9.05 -2.03
CA LEU A 105 3.52 8.68 -0.78
C LEU A 105 4.81 9.49 -0.52
N CYS A 106 5.62 9.71 -1.56
CA CYS A 106 6.82 10.54 -1.48
C CYS A 106 6.47 12.02 -1.21
N GLU A 107 5.39 12.55 -1.79
CA GLU A 107 4.93 13.92 -1.52
C GLU A 107 4.47 14.09 -0.07
N ILE A 108 3.69 13.14 0.45
CA ILE A 108 3.27 13.13 1.86
C ILE A 108 4.50 13.07 2.76
N ALA A 109 5.44 12.18 2.46
CA ALA A 109 6.66 12.02 3.24
C ALA A 109 7.54 13.29 3.16
N TYR A 110 7.62 13.94 2.01
CA TYR A 110 8.35 15.20 1.80
C TYR A 110 7.73 16.36 2.58
N ARG A 111 6.43 16.64 2.38
CA ARG A 111 5.73 17.76 3.03
C ARG A 111 5.71 17.64 4.55
N ASN A 112 5.57 16.42 5.05
CA ASN A 112 5.54 16.18 6.48
C ASN A 112 6.96 16.12 7.06
N GLY A 113 7.96 15.63 6.30
CA GLY A 113 9.35 15.52 6.77
C GLY A 113 10.06 16.87 6.91
N GLU A 114 9.58 17.90 6.21
CA GLU A 114 10.05 19.28 6.38
C GLU A 114 9.35 20.04 7.52
N SER A 115 8.32 19.46 8.14
CA SER A 115 7.63 20.10 9.25
C SER A 115 8.48 20.04 10.53
N ASP A 116 8.38 21.07 11.37
CA ASP A 116 9.09 21.13 12.65
C ASP A 116 8.71 19.99 13.61
N GLU A 117 7.58 19.32 13.37
CA GLU A 117 7.10 18.18 14.17
C GLU A 117 7.90 16.90 13.88
N TRP A 118 8.45 16.74 12.67
CA TRP A 118 9.05 15.47 12.20
C TRP A 118 10.54 15.58 11.83
N LYS A 119 11.16 16.75 12.03
CA LYS A 119 12.58 17.01 11.71
C LYS A 119 13.57 16.06 12.37
N ASP A 120 13.20 15.47 13.51
CA ASP A 120 14.08 14.57 14.28
C ASP A 120 14.11 13.12 13.73
N GLU A 121 13.22 12.75 12.79
CA GLU A 121 13.13 11.36 12.29
C GLU A 121 14.17 11.02 11.18
N ASN A 122 15.16 11.89 10.94
CA ASN A 122 16.25 11.71 9.96
C ASN A 122 15.76 11.38 8.53
N PHE A 123 14.52 11.71 8.20
CA PHE A 123 13.95 11.48 6.88
C PHE A 123 14.09 12.73 6.02
N SER A 124 14.79 12.62 4.89
CA SER A 124 15.07 13.73 3.98
C SER A 124 14.78 13.37 2.53
N SER A 125 14.62 14.38 1.67
CA SER A 125 14.54 14.19 0.21
C SER A 125 15.78 13.47 -0.35
N SER A 126 16.95 13.68 0.24
CA SER A 126 18.17 12.95 -0.07
C SER A 126 18.07 11.46 0.27
N ALA A 127 17.37 11.10 1.35
CA ALA A 127 17.11 9.71 1.71
C ALA A 127 16.20 9.03 0.67
N LEU A 128 15.14 9.71 0.21
CA LEU A 128 14.31 9.22 -0.90
C LEU A 128 15.12 8.97 -2.20
N GLY A 129 16.16 9.77 -2.45
CA GLY A 129 17.05 9.59 -3.60
C GLY A 129 17.95 8.36 -3.53
N VAL A 130 18.05 7.70 -2.37
CA VAL A 130 18.85 6.48 -2.14
C VAL A 130 18.00 5.28 -1.74
N LEU A 131 16.72 5.24 -2.13
CA LEU A 131 15.84 4.09 -1.90
C LEU A 131 16.41 2.79 -2.49
N ASP A 132 17.10 2.87 -3.64
CA ASP A 132 17.75 1.72 -4.28
C ASP A 132 19.03 1.26 -3.56
N HIS A 133 19.44 1.98 -2.50
CA HIS A 133 20.66 1.78 -1.74
C HIS A 133 20.34 1.67 -0.24
N PRO A 134 19.67 0.58 0.21
CA PRO A 134 19.30 0.39 1.62
C PRO A 134 20.51 0.35 2.56
N GLU A 135 21.73 0.13 2.06
CA GLU A 135 22.98 0.20 2.82
C GLU A 135 23.44 1.63 3.16
N SER A 136 22.83 2.66 2.54
CA SER A 136 23.22 4.06 2.71
C SER A 136 23.22 4.49 4.18
N GLN A 137 24.18 5.34 4.55
CA GLN A 137 24.26 5.93 5.89
C GLN A 137 23.19 7.00 6.14
N LEU A 138 22.42 7.38 5.10
CA LEU A 138 21.26 8.26 5.25
C LEU A 138 20.09 7.55 5.94
N TRP A 139 20.09 6.21 5.95
CA TRP A 139 19.09 5.40 6.64
C TRP A 139 19.58 5.03 8.04
N ASN A 140 18.71 5.21 9.04
CA ASN A 140 18.95 4.65 10.38
C ASN A 140 18.79 3.12 10.38
N GLU A 141 19.14 2.47 11.48
CA GLU A 141 19.10 0.99 11.58
C GLU A 141 17.70 0.41 11.32
N GLU A 142 16.64 1.02 11.85
CA GLU A 142 15.26 0.58 11.66
C GLU A 142 14.78 0.75 10.22
N GLN A 143 15.17 1.84 9.57
CA GLN A 143 14.84 2.11 8.16
C GLN A 143 15.55 1.11 7.24
N ARG A 144 16.84 0.83 7.49
CA ARG A 144 17.59 -0.19 6.73
C ARG A 144 17.00 -1.58 6.89
N LEU A 145 16.65 -1.95 8.12
CA LEU A 145 16.00 -3.24 8.38
C LEU A 145 14.63 -3.31 7.73
N THR A 146 13.87 -2.22 7.73
CA THR A 146 12.57 -2.14 7.03
C THR A 146 12.74 -2.39 5.53
N LEU A 147 13.64 -1.66 4.86
CA LEU A 147 13.86 -1.79 3.42
C LEU A 147 14.32 -3.21 3.06
N ARG A 148 15.31 -3.74 3.78
CA ARG A 148 15.80 -5.14 3.63
C ARG A 148 14.68 -6.16 3.80
N LEU A 149 13.85 -6.00 4.83
CA LEU A 149 12.75 -6.93 5.09
C LEU A 149 11.69 -6.87 3.98
N VAL A 150 11.31 -5.67 3.54
CA VAL A 150 10.30 -5.52 2.47
C VAL A 150 10.81 -6.11 1.17
N ASP A 151 12.04 -5.78 0.76
CA ASP A 151 12.65 -6.39 -0.42
C ASP A 151 12.61 -7.90 -0.32
N ALA A 152 13.00 -8.45 0.83
CA ALA A 152 13.08 -9.89 0.99
C ALA A 152 11.71 -10.60 0.98
N ILE A 153 10.66 -9.92 1.46
CA ILE A 153 9.28 -10.40 1.37
C ILE A 153 8.80 -10.37 -0.08
N LEU A 154 9.10 -9.30 -0.82
CA LEU A 154 8.65 -9.11 -2.20
C LEU A 154 9.36 -10.06 -3.18
N GLU A 155 10.59 -10.47 -2.87
CA GLU A 155 11.35 -11.45 -3.64
C GLU A 155 11.16 -12.90 -3.15
N ASN A 156 10.43 -13.09 -2.04
CA ASN A 156 10.19 -14.37 -1.39
C ASN A 156 11.50 -15.09 -0.99
N ASP A 157 12.47 -14.34 -0.48
CA ASP A 157 13.83 -14.80 -0.12
C ASP A 157 14.25 -14.39 1.31
N TRP A 158 13.33 -13.90 2.13
CA TRP A 158 13.55 -13.66 3.57
C TRP A 158 14.09 -14.89 4.31
N THR A 159 15.12 -14.67 5.13
CA THR A 159 15.79 -15.72 5.92
C THR A 159 15.35 -15.70 7.39
N ASP A 160 15.63 -16.79 8.10
CA ASP A 160 15.36 -16.88 9.54
C ASP A 160 16.16 -15.84 10.33
N GLU A 161 17.38 -15.51 9.88
CA GLU A 161 18.21 -14.47 10.49
C GLU A 161 17.57 -13.08 10.36
N LEU A 162 17.04 -12.75 9.17
CA LEU A 162 16.37 -11.48 8.93
C LEU A 162 15.07 -11.38 9.75
N VAL A 163 14.31 -12.47 9.84
CA VAL A 163 13.11 -12.55 10.69
C VAL A 163 13.47 -12.38 12.16
N LYS A 164 14.55 -13.02 12.62
CA LYS A 164 15.05 -12.88 13.99
C LYS A 164 15.47 -11.44 14.29
N GLU A 165 16.26 -10.82 13.42
CA GLU A 165 16.69 -9.41 13.53
C GLU A 165 15.48 -8.47 13.63
N ALA A 166 14.47 -8.66 12.77
CA ALA A 166 13.23 -7.91 12.79
C ALA A 166 12.42 -8.08 14.09
N ARG A 167 12.32 -9.32 14.60
CA ARG A 167 11.64 -9.61 15.87
C ARG A 167 12.39 -9.06 17.07
N GLU A 168 13.73 -9.06 17.05
CA GLU A 168 14.55 -8.44 18.11
C GLU A 168 14.38 -6.92 18.14
N MET A 169 14.28 -6.27 16.97
CA MET A 169 14.09 -4.81 16.89
C MET A 169 12.68 -4.37 17.28
N TRP A 170 11.66 -5.08 16.80
CA TRP A 170 10.26 -4.61 16.89
C TRP A 170 9.41 -5.37 17.90
N GLY A 171 9.83 -6.56 18.30
CA GLY A 171 8.99 -7.56 18.96
C GLY A 171 7.98 -8.20 18.01
N ASP A 172 7.54 -9.41 18.37
CA ASP A 172 6.67 -10.27 17.54
C ASP A 172 5.40 -9.54 17.06
N LYS A 173 4.79 -8.77 17.96
CA LYS A 173 3.52 -8.08 17.69
C LYS A 173 3.66 -6.99 16.63
N LYS A 174 4.70 -6.15 16.69
CA LYS A 174 4.93 -5.10 15.69
C LYS A 174 5.43 -5.72 14.38
N PHE A 175 6.30 -6.73 14.45
CA PHE A 175 6.74 -7.49 13.27
C PHE A 175 5.57 -8.06 12.47
N LEU A 176 4.68 -8.84 13.09
CA LEU A 176 3.51 -9.43 12.41
C LEU A 176 2.64 -8.36 11.75
N ARG A 177 2.44 -7.21 12.41
CA ARG A 177 1.64 -6.11 11.86
C ARG A 177 2.30 -5.44 10.67
N LEU A 178 3.63 -5.32 10.65
CA LEU A 178 4.36 -4.84 9.47
C LEU A 178 4.24 -5.81 8.30
N ILE A 179 4.26 -7.13 8.54
CA ILE A 179 3.98 -8.13 7.50
C ILE A 179 2.56 -7.95 6.93
N MET A 180 1.55 -7.78 7.80
CA MET A 180 0.18 -7.50 7.37
C MET A 180 0.08 -6.17 6.60
N TRP A 181 0.87 -5.17 6.99
CA TRP A 181 0.94 -3.89 6.29
C TRP A 181 1.56 -4.02 4.89
N VAL A 182 2.61 -4.83 4.72
CA VAL A 182 3.16 -5.17 3.39
C VAL A 182 2.06 -5.79 2.51
N ALA A 183 1.32 -6.76 3.03
CA ALA A 183 0.22 -7.40 2.31
C ALA A 183 -0.89 -6.39 1.92
N TYR A 184 -1.26 -5.49 2.83
CA TYR A 184 -2.21 -4.41 2.54
C TYR A 184 -1.68 -3.46 1.46
N CYS A 185 -0.41 -3.07 1.54
CA CYS A 185 0.22 -2.20 0.55
C CYS A 185 0.30 -2.87 -0.83
N LEU A 186 0.45 -4.19 -0.92
CA LEU A 186 0.48 -4.93 -2.18
C LEU A 186 -0.85 -4.88 -2.94
N ALA A 187 -1.98 -4.76 -2.23
CA ALA A 187 -3.29 -4.63 -2.87
C ALA A 187 -3.41 -3.37 -3.74
N TRP A 188 -2.78 -2.27 -3.32
CA TRP A 188 -2.95 -0.95 -3.94
C TRP A 188 -2.36 -0.84 -5.36
N PRO A 189 -1.11 -1.23 -5.64
CA PRO A 189 -0.59 -1.26 -6.99
C PRO A 189 -1.49 -2.04 -7.94
N MET A 190 -2.06 -3.15 -7.49
CA MET A 190 -2.96 -3.96 -8.31
C MET A 190 -4.27 -3.22 -8.60
N ILE A 191 -4.91 -2.63 -7.59
CA ILE A 191 -6.15 -1.84 -7.75
C ILE A 191 -5.91 -0.66 -8.70
N ILE A 192 -4.83 0.09 -8.49
CA ILE A 192 -4.49 1.29 -9.27
C ILE A 192 -4.19 0.93 -10.72
N GLN A 193 -3.44 -0.16 -10.95
CA GLN A 193 -3.15 -0.66 -12.30
C GLN A 193 -4.41 -1.19 -13.00
N MET A 194 -5.26 -1.95 -12.30
CA MET A 194 -6.53 -2.44 -12.85
C MET A 194 -7.47 -1.30 -13.24
N ALA A 195 -7.45 -0.21 -12.48
CA ALA A 195 -8.23 0.98 -12.77
C ALA A 195 -7.66 1.86 -13.89
N ASN A 196 -6.46 1.55 -14.39
CA ASN A 196 -5.72 2.35 -15.35
C ASN A 196 -5.59 3.82 -14.90
N MET A 197 -5.25 4.03 -13.63
CA MET A 197 -5.02 5.38 -13.13
C MET A 197 -3.83 6.01 -13.85
N PRO A 198 -3.99 7.23 -14.41
CA PRO A 198 -2.83 7.98 -14.85
C PRO A 198 -1.93 8.28 -13.66
N PHE A 199 -0.64 8.52 -13.91
CA PHE A 199 0.30 9.07 -12.94
C PHE A 199 -0.34 10.23 -12.14
N ALA A 200 -0.12 10.30 -10.82
CA ALA A 200 -0.59 11.42 -10.00
C ALA A 200 0.19 12.64 -10.49
N PRO A 201 -0.41 13.59 -11.23
CA PRO A 201 0.38 14.54 -11.98
C PRO A 201 1.23 15.43 -11.06
N PHE A 202 2.55 15.25 -11.13
CA PHE A 202 3.40 16.35 -11.58
C PHE A 202 3.57 16.16 -13.10
N SER A 203 2.73 16.84 -13.88
CA SER A 203 2.76 16.86 -15.36
C SER A 203 2.65 15.50 -16.11
N GLY A 204 1.42 15.13 -16.47
CA GLY A 204 1.10 14.91 -17.89
C GLY A 204 1.52 13.65 -18.66
N THR A 205 2.10 12.60 -18.07
CA THR A 205 2.38 11.35 -18.82
C THR A 205 1.63 10.14 -18.29
N ALA A 206 0.86 9.48 -19.17
CA ALA A 206 0.23 8.19 -18.92
C ALA A 206 1.14 7.07 -19.42
N MET A 207 1.43 6.08 -18.58
CA MET A 207 2.11 4.84 -18.98
C MET A 207 1.15 3.65 -18.97
N VAL A 208 1.42 2.70 -19.88
CA VAL A 208 0.69 1.44 -20.05
C VAL A 208 1.36 0.35 -19.22
N THR A 209 0.62 -0.27 -18.31
CA THR A 209 1.16 -1.35 -17.46
C THR A 209 1.09 -2.72 -18.16
N PRO A 210 2.19 -3.51 -18.21
CA PRO A 210 2.16 -4.86 -18.78
C PRO A 210 1.46 -5.89 -17.86
N LYS A 211 0.52 -6.65 -18.42
CA LYS A 211 -0.25 -7.75 -17.77
C LYS A 211 0.57 -8.72 -16.88
N LYS A 212 1.85 -8.94 -17.21
CA LYS A 212 2.77 -9.83 -16.46
C LYS A 212 3.12 -9.32 -15.05
N MET A 213 3.02 -8.01 -14.78
CA MET A 213 3.28 -7.46 -13.44
C MET A 213 2.13 -7.75 -12.46
N LEU A 214 0.88 -7.72 -12.94
CA LEU A 214 -0.31 -8.01 -12.13
C LEU A 214 -0.33 -9.47 -11.65
N GLU A 215 0.00 -10.42 -12.52
CA GLU A 215 0.05 -11.86 -12.18
C GLU A 215 1.13 -12.16 -11.13
N LYS A 216 2.31 -11.52 -11.25
CA LYS A 216 3.38 -11.64 -10.25
C LYS A 216 2.98 -11.05 -8.89
N GLY A 217 2.34 -9.89 -8.88
CA GLY A 217 1.90 -9.24 -7.63
C GLY A 217 0.85 -10.03 -6.87
N PHE A 218 -0.11 -10.61 -7.61
CA PHE A 218 -1.16 -11.41 -7.00
C PHE A 218 -0.63 -12.71 -6.38
N GLN A 219 0.34 -13.33 -7.04
CA GLN A 219 1.00 -14.53 -6.53
C GLN A 219 1.87 -14.21 -5.30
N ALA A 220 2.69 -13.14 -5.37
CA ALA A 220 3.51 -12.69 -4.23
C ALA A 220 2.66 -12.32 -3.00
N MET A 221 1.53 -11.62 -3.18
CA MET A 221 0.61 -11.30 -2.08
C MET A 221 0.04 -12.56 -1.43
N LYS A 222 -0.41 -13.53 -2.24
CA LYS A 222 -0.93 -14.82 -1.73
C LYS A 222 0.13 -15.59 -0.96
N ASP A 223 1.33 -15.69 -1.53
CA ASP A 223 2.43 -16.44 -0.93
C ASP A 223 2.90 -15.80 0.38
N THR A 224 3.00 -14.46 0.43
CA THR A 224 3.36 -13.70 1.64
C THR A 224 2.32 -13.82 2.75
N ILE A 225 1.03 -13.64 2.43
CA ILE A 225 -0.05 -13.78 3.42
C ILE A 225 -0.07 -15.22 3.93
N TRP A 226 -0.01 -16.20 3.04
CA TRP A 226 -0.07 -17.61 3.41
C TRP A 226 1.14 -18.06 4.22
N ALA A 227 2.36 -17.71 3.81
CA ALA A 227 3.58 -18.04 4.53
C ALA A 227 3.64 -17.36 5.91
N GLY A 228 3.24 -16.08 5.99
CA GLY A 228 3.15 -15.35 7.25
C GLY A 228 2.13 -15.95 8.21
N MET A 229 0.94 -16.32 7.72
CA MET A 229 -0.10 -16.98 8.53
C MET A 229 0.34 -18.37 8.97
N GLN A 230 0.94 -19.17 8.09
CA GLN A 230 1.36 -20.54 8.38
C GLN A 230 2.47 -20.57 9.43
N ARG A 231 3.51 -19.72 9.30
CA ARG A 231 4.58 -19.63 10.32
C ARG A 231 4.05 -19.16 11.67
N ALA A 232 3.13 -18.18 11.68
CA ALA A 232 2.52 -17.72 12.93
C ALA A 232 1.66 -18.79 13.62
N VAL A 233 1.01 -19.68 12.84
CA VAL A 233 0.27 -20.84 13.35
C VAL A 233 1.23 -21.93 13.87
N ASP A 234 2.31 -22.21 13.14
CA ASP A 234 3.26 -23.27 13.49
C ASP A 234 4.09 -22.91 14.73
N GLU A 235 4.39 -21.62 14.95
CA GLU A 235 5.17 -21.15 16.09
C GLU A 235 4.32 -20.85 17.36
N GLN A 236 3.01 -20.63 17.21
CA GLN A 236 2.09 -20.42 18.34
C GLN A 236 0.76 -21.18 18.14
N PRO A 237 0.69 -22.46 18.55
CA PRO A 237 -0.48 -23.32 18.32
C PRO A 237 -1.80 -22.79 18.90
N GLY A 238 -1.76 -21.87 19.87
CA GLY A 238 -2.94 -21.23 20.48
C GLY A 238 -3.44 -19.96 19.77
N MET A 239 -2.73 -19.44 18.77
CA MET A 239 -3.05 -18.15 18.16
C MET A 239 -4.41 -18.18 17.41
N MET A 240 -4.81 -19.34 16.86
CA MET A 240 -6.11 -19.55 16.21
C MET A 240 -7.29 -19.63 17.18
N GLU A 241 -7.06 -19.89 18.48
CA GLU A 241 -8.10 -19.85 19.51
C GLU A 241 -8.36 -18.42 20.02
N MET A 242 -7.39 -17.50 19.88
CA MET A 242 -7.55 -16.08 20.23
C MET A 242 -8.27 -15.25 19.16
N LEU A 243 -8.46 -15.80 17.95
CA LEU A 243 -9.16 -15.16 16.82
C LEU A 243 -10.62 -15.62 16.67
N LYS A 244 -11.10 -16.53 17.53
CA LYS A 244 -12.51 -16.91 17.66
C LYS A 244 -13.21 -16.05 18.71
#